data_AF-A0A0K1EJX0-F1
#
_entry.id   AF-A0A0K1EJX0-F1
#
_cell.length_a   1.000
_cell.length_b   1.000
_cell.length_c   1.000
_cell.angle_alpha   90.00
_cell.angle_beta   90.00
_cell.angle_gamma   90.00
#
_symmetry.space_group_name_H-M   'P 1'
#
loop_
_entity.id
_entity.type
_entity.pdbx_description
1 polymer ?
#
loop_
_entity_poly.entity_id
_entity_poly.type
_entity_poly.pdbx_seq_one_letter_code
_entity_poly.pdbx_strand_id
1 'polypeptide(L)'
;MIGHVAAQIARDAATLGFNSTDFMSFSGAMCWDAVVMCMKKAGAADPGSITSASFSHVVSTSDPAVNHRTDMQHVPQGAFIGFFNPEGRLIHAMIATGFGCAAGNKNACIGVGSPVGWEVLDLGGKLHWVSGGVRIDGQRYTIHYRALD
;
A
#
# COMPACT_ATOMS: atom_id res chain seq x y z
N MET A 1 -10.87 12.74 7.19
CA MET A 1 -10.54 12.14 8.52
C MET A 1 -10.32 10.63 8.44
N ILE A 2 -11.07 9.93 7.55
CA ILE A 2 -11.01 8.48 7.38
C ILE A 2 -9.59 7.98 7.10
N GLY A 3 -8.79 8.70 6.29
CA GLY A 3 -7.39 8.34 6.03
C GLY A 3 -6.53 8.20 7.28
N HIS A 4 -6.64 9.12 8.26
CA HIS A 4 -5.88 9.01 9.51
C HIS A 4 -6.32 7.81 10.35
N VAL A 5 -7.61 7.49 10.38
CA VAL A 5 -8.14 6.31 11.08
C VAL A 5 -7.63 5.03 10.41
N ALA A 6 -7.66 4.95 9.09
CA ALA A 6 -7.14 3.81 8.34
C ALA A 6 -5.63 3.62 8.58
N ALA A 7 -4.85 4.71 8.54
CA ALA A 7 -3.43 4.67 8.86
C ALA A 7 -3.17 4.21 10.32
N GLN A 8 -4.02 4.60 11.26
CA GLN A 8 -3.91 4.15 12.65
C GLN A 8 -4.20 2.66 12.79
N ILE A 9 -5.31 2.18 12.23
CA ILE A 9 -5.67 0.76 12.20
C ILE A 9 -4.54 -0.07 11.57
N ALA A 10 -4.00 0.41 10.46
CA ALA A 10 -2.90 -0.23 9.75
C ALA A 10 -1.64 -0.36 10.62
N ARG A 11 -1.27 0.70 11.35
CA ARG A 11 -0.13 0.68 12.29
C ARG A 11 -0.40 -0.26 13.46
N ASP A 12 -1.56 -0.16 14.10
CA ASP A 12 -1.91 -0.97 15.26
C ASP A 12 -1.94 -2.46 14.93
N ALA A 13 -2.48 -2.83 13.76
CA ALA A 13 -2.45 -4.21 13.28
C ALA A 13 -1.01 -4.74 13.16
N ALA A 14 -0.08 -3.95 12.62
CA ALA A 14 1.31 -4.36 12.46
C ALA A 14 2.08 -4.38 13.79
N THR A 15 1.86 -3.40 14.67
CA THR A 15 2.59 -3.25 15.93
C THR A 15 2.12 -4.23 17.00
N LEU A 16 0.81 -4.46 17.12
CA LEU A 16 0.26 -5.41 18.10
C LEU A 16 0.39 -6.87 17.62
N GLY A 17 0.58 -7.11 16.32
CA GLY A 17 0.73 -8.44 15.74
C GLY A 17 -0.46 -9.33 16.10
N PHE A 18 -0.20 -10.56 16.56
CA PHE A 18 -1.24 -11.52 16.97
C PHE A 18 -2.17 -11.03 18.10
N ASN A 19 -1.83 -9.95 18.81
CA ASN A 19 -2.71 -9.33 19.80
C ASN A 19 -3.72 -8.34 19.17
N SER A 20 -3.56 -7.98 17.90
CA SER A 20 -4.58 -7.24 17.14
C SER A 20 -5.65 -8.18 16.62
N THR A 21 -6.91 -7.75 16.68
CA THR A 21 -8.03 -8.43 16.02
C THR A 21 -7.92 -8.44 14.49
N ASP A 22 -7.08 -7.59 13.92
CA ASP A 22 -6.99 -7.36 12.47
C ASP A 22 -5.74 -7.98 11.83
N PHE A 23 -4.70 -8.28 12.61
CA PHE A 23 -3.43 -8.76 12.05
C PHE A 23 -3.60 -10.03 11.23
N MET A 24 -4.35 -11.01 11.73
CA MET A 24 -4.53 -12.29 11.04
C MET A 24 -5.35 -12.15 9.75
N SER A 25 -6.42 -11.35 9.77
CA SER A 25 -7.26 -11.12 8.59
C SER A 25 -6.49 -10.35 7.51
N PHE A 26 -5.78 -9.29 7.89
CA PHE A 26 -4.93 -8.54 6.97
C PHE A 26 -3.77 -9.38 6.43
N SER A 27 -3.13 -10.20 7.28
CA SER A 27 -2.00 -11.05 6.87
C SER A 27 -2.42 -12.14 5.88
N GLY A 28 -3.63 -12.68 6.01
CA GLY A 28 -4.13 -13.79 5.18
C GLY A 28 -4.73 -13.39 3.82
N ALA A 29 -5.13 -12.12 3.65
CA ALA A 29 -5.78 -11.64 2.43
C ALA A 29 -4.79 -11.42 1.26
N MET A 30 -5.27 -11.12 0.05
CA MET A 30 -4.42 -10.52 -0.99
C MET A 30 -4.04 -9.09 -0.60
N CYS A 31 -2.93 -8.56 -1.13
CA CYS A 31 -2.41 -7.25 -0.72
C CYS A 31 -3.41 -6.10 -0.91
N TRP A 32 -4.09 -6.06 -2.06
CA TRP A 32 -5.16 -5.07 -2.29
C TRP A 32 -6.40 -5.32 -1.43
N ASP A 33 -6.77 -6.58 -1.18
CA ASP A 33 -7.92 -6.90 -0.32
C ASP A 33 -7.66 -6.49 1.14
N ALA A 34 -6.44 -6.74 1.65
CA ALA A 34 -6.04 -6.35 3.01
C ALA A 34 -6.12 -4.82 3.20
N VAL A 35 -5.70 -4.05 2.19
CA VAL A 35 -5.83 -2.59 2.21
C VAL A 35 -7.30 -2.17 2.21
N VAL A 36 -8.16 -2.76 1.37
CA VAL A 36 -9.60 -2.47 1.37
C VAL A 36 -10.26 -2.81 2.71
N MET A 37 -9.91 -3.94 3.33
CA MET A 37 -10.40 -4.31 4.65
C MET A 37 -10.04 -3.24 5.69
N CYS A 38 -8.79 -2.75 5.67
CA CYS A 38 -8.34 -1.67 6.54
C CYS A 38 -9.15 -0.38 6.32
N MET A 39 -9.37 0.01 5.06
CA MET A 39 -10.15 1.20 4.71
C MET A 39 -11.61 1.10 5.13
N LYS A 40 -12.26 -0.05 4.88
CA LYS A 40 -13.64 -0.30 5.31
C LYS A 40 -13.77 -0.25 6.82
N LYS A 41 -12.78 -0.78 7.56
CA LYS A 41 -12.77 -0.71 9.02
C LYS A 41 -12.62 0.72 9.54
N ALA A 42 -11.97 1.60 8.78
CA ALA A 42 -11.91 3.04 9.05
C ALA A 42 -13.21 3.80 8.69
N GLY A 43 -14.22 3.12 8.13
CA GLY A 43 -15.50 3.71 7.73
C GLY A 43 -15.55 4.20 6.29
N ALA A 44 -14.56 3.85 5.44
CA ALA A 44 -14.64 4.14 4.01
C ALA A 44 -15.75 3.33 3.34
N ALA A 45 -16.34 3.90 2.28
CA ALA A 45 -17.26 3.16 1.42
C ALA A 45 -16.55 1.95 0.80
N ASP A 46 -17.29 0.87 0.57
CA ASP A 46 -16.75 -0.31 -0.10
C ASP A 46 -16.42 0.04 -1.56
N PRO A 47 -15.15 0.00 -1.97
CA PRO A 47 -14.78 0.29 -3.35
C PRO A 47 -15.21 -0.82 -4.33
N GLY A 48 -15.61 -1.98 -3.83
CA GLY A 48 -15.88 -3.17 -4.63
C GLY A 48 -14.64 -4.06 -4.79
N SER A 49 -14.72 -5.00 -5.72
CA SER A 49 -13.66 -5.99 -5.94
C SER A 49 -12.50 -5.41 -6.76
N ILE A 50 -11.28 -5.67 -6.30
CA ILE A 50 -10.04 -5.29 -6.96
C ILE A 50 -9.36 -6.54 -7.54
N THR A 51 -8.82 -6.41 -8.74
CA THR A 51 -7.90 -7.39 -9.33
C THR A 51 -6.73 -6.67 -9.98
N SER A 52 -5.71 -7.42 -10.41
CA SER A 52 -4.57 -6.87 -11.15
C SER A 52 -4.96 -6.16 -12.46
N ALA A 53 -6.15 -6.41 -13.00
CA ALA A 53 -6.67 -5.79 -14.22
C ALA A 53 -7.83 -4.80 -13.99
N SER A 54 -8.42 -4.78 -12.79
CA SER A 54 -9.56 -3.91 -12.44
C SER A 54 -9.32 -3.28 -11.07
N PHE A 55 -8.75 -2.08 -11.07
CA PHE A 55 -8.28 -1.40 -9.86
C PHE A 55 -8.47 0.13 -9.90
N SER A 56 -8.78 0.72 -11.07
CA SER A 56 -8.79 2.17 -11.30
C SER A 56 -9.74 2.97 -10.40
N HIS A 57 -10.74 2.30 -9.81
CA HIS A 57 -11.69 2.88 -8.86
C HIS A 57 -11.09 3.09 -7.46
N VAL A 58 -9.98 2.41 -7.10
CA VAL A 58 -9.25 2.63 -5.84
C VAL A 58 -7.92 3.37 -6.01
N VAL A 59 -7.19 3.09 -7.09
CA VAL A 59 -5.95 3.77 -7.45
C VAL A 59 -5.71 3.56 -8.94
N SER A 60 -5.05 4.48 -9.62
CA SER A 60 -4.84 4.45 -11.07
C SER A 60 -3.45 4.97 -11.43
N THR A 61 -2.94 4.59 -12.59
CA THR A 61 -1.72 5.20 -13.17
C THR A 61 -1.92 6.66 -13.58
N SER A 62 -3.17 7.15 -13.59
CA SER A 62 -3.50 8.58 -13.75
C SER A 62 -3.48 9.37 -12.44
N ASP A 63 -3.40 8.69 -11.29
CA ASP A 63 -3.31 9.35 -9.98
C ASP A 63 -1.90 9.91 -9.75
N PRO A 64 -1.71 10.78 -8.73
CA PRO A 64 -0.39 11.31 -8.40
C PRO A 64 0.68 10.21 -8.29
N ALA A 65 1.74 10.38 -9.07
CA ALA A 65 2.88 9.48 -9.08
C ALA A 65 3.83 9.76 -7.91
N VAL A 66 4.42 8.70 -7.37
CA VAL A 66 5.53 8.75 -6.42
C VAL A 66 6.81 8.43 -7.18
N ASN A 67 7.51 9.45 -7.64
CA ASN A 67 8.64 9.29 -8.56
C ASN A 67 9.98 9.10 -7.81
N HIS A 68 10.05 9.52 -6.55
CA HIS A 68 11.26 9.56 -5.75
C HIS A 68 10.96 9.27 -4.27
N ARG A 69 12.01 8.95 -3.52
CA ARG A 69 11.93 8.78 -2.07
C ARG A 69 11.33 9.97 -1.33
N THR A 70 11.59 11.19 -1.79
CA THR A 70 11.07 12.42 -1.18
C THR A 70 9.58 12.53 -1.40
N ASP A 71 9.06 12.13 -2.55
CA ASP A 71 7.62 12.15 -2.83
C ASP A 71 6.90 11.18 -1.88
N MET A 72 7.50 10.01 -1.65
CA MET A 72 6.98 8.99 -0.73
C MET A 72 6.80 9.54 0.69
N GLN A 73 7.68 10.44 1.14
CA GLN A 73 7.57 11.09 2.46
C GLN A 73 6.36 12.02 2.59
N HIS A 74 5.84 12.52 1.46
CA HIS A 74 4.70 13.44 1.41
C HIS A 74 3.37 12.74 1.08
N VAL A 75 3.37 11.42 0.86
CA VAL A 75 2.14 10.66 0.63
C VAL A 75 1.23 10.80 1.86
N PRO A 76 -0.03 11.26 1.69
CA PRO A 76 -0.95 11.45 2.80
C PRO A 76 -1.21 10.16 3.57
N GLN A 77 -1.33 10.26 4.90
CA GLN A 77 -1.70 9.12 5.73
C GLN A 77 -3.07 8.54 5.31
N GLY A 78 -3.13 7.23 5.18
CA GLY A 78 -4.31 6.49 4.76
C GLY A 78 -4.48 6.36 3.26
N ALA A 79 -3.65 7.02 2.45
CA ALA A 79 -3.72 6.87 1.00
C ALA A 79 -3.53 5.41 0.58
N PHE A 80 -4.31 4.99 -0.42
CA PHE A 80 -4.08 3.73 -1.13
C PHE A 80 -2.85 3.91 -2.02
N ILE A 81 -1.82 3.09 -1.83
CA ILE A 81 -0.61 3.08 -2.65
C ILE A 81 -0.65 1.86 -3.54
N GLY A 82 -0.56 2.06 -4.85
CA GLY A 82 -0.46 0.99 -5.84
C GLY A 82 0.92 0.92 -6.47
N PHE A 83 1.42 -0.30 -6.65
CA PHE A 83 2.60 -0.59 -7.46
C PHE A 83 2.17 -1.19 -8.79
N PHE A 84 2.71 -0.66 -9.88
CA PHE A 84 2.30 -1.03 -11.22
C PHE A 84 3.49 -1.53 -12.03
N ASN A 85 3.29 -2.64 -12.74
CA ASN A 85 4.28 -3.12 -13.68
C ASN A 85 4.31 -2.25 -14.96
N PRO A 86 5.28 -2.44 -15.87
CA PRO A 86 5.36 -1.71 -17.14
C PRO A 86 4.12 -1.83 -18.04
N GLU A 87 3.35 -2.92 -17.93
CA GLU A 87 2.09 -3.08 -18.64
C GLU A 87 0.92 -2.32 -17.97
N GLY A 88 1.19 -1.59 -16.88
CA GLY A 88 0.21 -0.80 -16.15
C GLY A 88 -0.71 -1.61 -15.24
N ARG A 89 -0.39 -2.89 -14.96
CA ARG A 89 -1.19 -3.75 -14.07
C ARG A 89 -0.80 -3.54 -12.63
N LEU A 90 -1.78 -3.54 -11.73
CA LEU A 90 -1.55 -3.51 -10.29
C LEU A 90 -0.92 -4.84 -9.85
N ILE A 91 0.28 -4.77 -9.28
CA ILE A 91 1.00 -5.96 -8.75
C ILE A 91 1.02 -6.00 -7.22
N HIS A 92 0.92 -4.84 -6.58
CA HIS A 92 0.92 -4.74 -5.13
C HIS A 92 0.16 -3.50 -4.65
N ALA A 93 -0.35 -3.58 -3.42
CA ALA A 93 -1.03 -2.47 -2.77
C ALA A 93 -0.64 -2.37 -1.30
N MET A 94 -0.56 -1.14 -0.81
CA MET A 94 -0.28 -0.83 0.59
C MET A 94 -1.10 0.39 1.02
N ILE A 95 -1.20 0.62 2.33
CA ILE A 95 -1.81 1.84 2.89
C ILE A 95 -0.75 2.72 3.53
N ALA A 96 -0.73 4.01 3.17
CA ALA A 96 0.24 4.95 3.70
C ALA A 96 0.07 5.13 5.21
N THR A 97 1.15 4.96 5.98
CA THR A 97 1.15 5.22 7.43
C THR A 97 1.87 6.51 7.80
N GLY A 98 2.44 7.21 6.82
CA GLY A 98 3.04 8.53 6.93
C GLY A 98 4.57 8.50 6.92
N PHE A 99 5.18 9.66 6.63
CA PHE A 99 6.64 9.85 6.62
C PHE A 99 7.42 8.83 5.77
N GLY A 100 6.84 8.41 4.65
CA GLY A 100 7.47 7.45 3.74
C GLY A 100 7.22 5.99 4.08
N CYS A 101 6.45 5.73 5.15
CA CYS A 101 6.06 4.39 5.55
C CYS A 101 4.69 3.99 5.00
N ALA A 102 4.50 2.70 4.79
CA ALA A 102 3.22 2.10 4.44
C ALA A 102 3.06 0.73 5.09
N ALA A 103 1.81 0.32 5.32
CA ALA A 103 1.50 -1.02 5.79
C ALA A 103 0.89 -1.89 4.69
N GLY A 104 1.22 -3.17 4.69
CA GLY A 104 0.75 -4.13 3.70
C GLY A 104 1.12 -5.55 4.11
N ASN A 105 0.58 -6.54 3.39
CA ASN A 105 1.00 -7.94 3.52
C ASN A 105 1.54 -8.47 2.19
N LYS A 106 2.27 -9.60 2.23
CA LYS A 106 2.90 -10.20 1.04
C LYS A 106 3.89 -9.27 0.34
N ASN A 107 4.60 -8.48 1.14
CA ASN A 107 5.44 -7.38 0.68
C ASN A 107 6.67 -7.85 -0.11
N ALA A 108 7.09 -9.10 0.01
CA ALA A 108 8.23 -9.63 -0.75
C ALA A 108 8.12 -9.41 -2.28
N CYS A 109 6.91 -9.27 -2.85
CA CYS A 109 6.71 -8.96 -4.27
C CYS A 109 7.20 -7.58 -4.70
N ILE A 110 7.44 -6.66 -3.75
CA ILE A 110 8.01 -5.33 -4.00
C ILE A 110 9.48 -5.22 -3.56
N GLY A 111 10.13 -6.37 -3.30
CA GLY A 111 11.55 -6.46 -2.96
C GLY A 111 11.88 -6.07 -1.51
N VAL A 112 10.88 -5.85 -0.65
CA VAL A 112 11.06 -5.51 0.77
C VAL A 112 10.03 -6.21 1.66
N GLY A 113 10.40 -6.53 2.90
CA GLY A 113 9.50 -7.17 3.87
C GLY A 113 9.24 -8.66 3.61
N SER A 114 8.25 -9.21 4.29
CA SER A 114 7.99 -10.65 4.36
C SER A 114 7.03 -11.15 3.26
N PRO A 115 7.12 -12.43 2.85
CA PRO A 115 6.20 -13.02 1.87
C PRO A 115 4.78 -13.22 2.41
N VAL A 116 4.60 -13.23 3.73
CA VAL A 116 3.32 -13.29 4.43
C VAL A 116 3.45 -12.51 5.74
N GLY A 117 2.36 -11.89 6.20
CA GLY A 117 2.30 -11.08 7.41
C GLY A 117 2.06 -9.61 7.10
N TRP A 118 1.18 -8.97 7.88
CA TRP A 118 0.92 -7.54 7.81
C TRP A 118 2.02 -6.77 8.53
N GLU A 119 2.71 -5.89 7.81
CA GLU A 119 3.90 -5.19 8.30
C GLU A 119 3.85 -3.71 7.92
N VAL A 120 4.45 -2.85 8.75
CA VAL A 120 4.79 -1.48 8.36
C VAL A 120 6.21 -1.46 7.83
N LEU A 121 6.39 -0.91 6.63
CA LEU A 121 7.67 -0.80 5.95
C LEU A 121 8.00 0.65 5.64
N ASP A 122 9.27 1.00 5.82
CA ASP A 122 9.85 2.26 5.34
C ASP A 122 10.11 2.16 3.83
N LEU A 123 9.12 2.57 3.03
CA LEU A 123 9.23 2.53 1.56
C LEU A 123 10.18 3.61 1.04
N GLY A 124 10.18 4.79 1.66
CA GLY A 124 11.06 5.90 1.29
C GLY A 124 12.55 5.59 1.49
N GLY A 125 12.89 4.79 2.50
CA GLY A 125 14.27 4.39 2.82
C GLY A 125 14.70 3.04 2.26
N LYS A 126 13.80 2.07 2.10
CA LYS A 126 14.18 0.68 1.79
C LYS A 126 13.93 0.24 0.35
N LEU A 127 13.09 0.93 -0.42
CA LEU A 127 12.91 0.61 -1.83
C LEU A 127 14.12 1.03 -2.67
N HIS A 128 14.41 0.28 -3.73
CA HIS A 128 15.41 0.65 -4.72
C HIS A 128 14.84 1.70 -5.70
N TRP A 129 14.85 2.95 -5.28
CA TRP A 129 14.39 4.08 -6.08
C TRP A 129 15.24 4.30 -7.33
N VAL A 130 14.58 4.54 -8.46
CA VAL A 130 15.17 4.90 -9.75
C VAL A 130 14.34 6.03 -10.36
N SER A 131 14.83 6.67 -11.44
CA SER A 131 14.08 7.74 -12.09
C SER A 131 12.68 7.28 -12.53
N GLY A 132 11.65 7.89 -11.95
CA GLY A 132 10.24 7.63 -12.24
C GLY A 132 9.66 6.35 -11.61
N GLY A 133 10.25 5.82 -10.53
CA GLY A 133 9.68 4.67 -9.81
C GLY A 133 10.70 3.85 -9.02
N VAL A 134 10.50 2.54 -8.97
CA VAL A 134 11.36 1.60 -8.24
C VAL A 134 11.79 0.42 -9.11
N ARG A 135 12.95 -0.16 -8.81
CA ARG A 135 13.45 -1.35 -9.49
C ARG A 135 13.28 -2.59 -8.62
N ILE A 136 12.56 -3.58 -9.12
CA ILE A 136 12.28 -4.86 -8.47
C ILE A 136 12.65 -5.96 -9.46
N ASP A 137 13.53 -6.88 -9.08
CA ASP A 137 14.01 -7.99 -9.93
C ASP A 137 14.43 -7.60 -11.34
N GLY A 138 15.10 -6.44 -11.45
CA GLY A 138 15.61 -5.91 -12.73
C GLY A 138 14.60 -5.13 -13.57
N GLN A 139 13.31 -5.16 -13.21
CA GLN A 139 12.25 -4.44 -13.91
C GLN A 139 11.86 -3.15 -13.16
N ARG A 140 11.46 -2.11 -13.90
CA ARG A 140 10.98 -0.85 -13.31
C ARG A 140 9.48 -0.92 -13.09
N TYR A 141 9.04 -0.53 -11.90
CA TYR A 141 7.65 -0.39 -11.51
C TYR A 141 7.35 1.06 -11.19
N THR A 142 6.15 1.54 -11.53
CA THR A 142 5.68 2.86 -11.10
C THR A 142 4.85 2.74 -9.83
N ILE A 143 4.80 3.83 -9.07
CA ILE A 143 4.03 3.90 -7.82
C ILE A 143 3.10 5.10 -7.95
N HIS A 144 1.83 4.88 -7.63
CA HIS A 144 0.82 5.93 -7.58
C HIS A 144 0.02 5.82 -6.29
N TYR A 145 -0.58 6.92 -5.85
CA TYR A 145 -1.42 6.91 -4.67
C TYR A 145 -2.73 7.66 -4.87
N ARG A 146 -3.77 7.21 -4.17
CA ARG A 146 -5.05 7.93 -4.04
C ARG A 146 -5.31 8.21 -2.58
N ALA A 147 -5.52 9.48 -2.24
CA ALA A 147 -5.93 9.87 -0.90
C ALA A 147 -7.35 9.35 -0.61
N LEU A 148 -7.61 9.04 0.66
CA LEU A 148 -8.97 8.76 1.13
C LEU A 148 -9.57 10.06 1.66
N ASP A 149 -10.66 10.48 1.03
CA ASP A 149 -11.45 11.65 1.45
C ASP A 149 -12.28 11.33 2.72
#